data_AF-A0A7K4HIV9-F1
#
_entry.id   AF-A0A7K4HIV9-F1
#
_cell.length_a   1.000
_cell.length_b   1.000
_cell.length_c   1.000
_cell.angle_alpha   90.00
_cell.angle_beta   90.00
_cell.angle_gamma   90.00
#
_symmetry.space_group_name_H-M   'P 1'
#
loop_
_entity.id
_entity.type
_entity.pdbx_description
1 polymer ?
#
loop_
_entity_poly.entity_id
_entity_poly.type
_entity_poly.pdbx_seq_one_letter_code
_entity_poly.pdbx_strand_id
1 'polypeptide(L)' 'MIIPKLKCDICGNETDVPVCCEQSMMVKDNYLLCCCKSEECGYQPIPECCGQKMNYIGT' A
#
# COMPACT_ATOMS: atom_id res chain seq x y z
N MET A 1 16.17 6.92 2.08
CA MET A 1 14.70 6.95 1.96
C MET A 1 14.24 5.51 1.88
N ILE A 2 13.49 5.03 2.88
CA ILE A 2 12.87 3.70 2.82
C ILE A 2 11.59 3.89 2.04
N ILE A 3 11.49 3.26 0.86
CA ILE A 3 10.27 3.29 0.05
C ILE A 3 9.39 2.13 0.56
N PRO A 4 8.20 2.40 1.10
CA PRO A 4 7.30 1.34 1.52
C PRO A 4 6.89 0.47 0.33
N LYS A 5 6.91 -0.85 0.53
CA LYS A 5 6.58 -1.82 -0.51
C LYS A 5 5.47 -2.77 -0.07
N LEU A 6 4.83 -3.38 -1.06
CA LEU A 6 3.96 -4.52 -0.91
C LEU A 6 4.66 -5.75 -1.49
N LYS A 7 4.57 -6.88 -0.82
CA LYS A 7 5.15 -8.15 -1.24
C LYS A 7 4.10 -9.24 -1.29
N CYS A 8 4.13 -10.04 -2.34
CA CYS A 8 3.38 -11.29 -2.39
C CYS A 8 4.16 -12.38 -1.63
N ASP A 9 3.58 -12.96 -0.60
CA ASP A 9 4.24 -14.03 0.17
C ASP A 9 4.30 -15.36 -0.58
N ILE A 10 3.52 -15.53 -1.65
CA ILE A 10 3.50 -16.75 -2.47
C ILE A 10 4.68 -16.76 -3.45
N CYS A 11 4.80 -15.72 -4.28
CA CYS A 11 5.79 -15.67 -5.36
C CYS A 11 6.98 -14.75 -5.06
N GLY A 12 6.95 -14.01 -3.96
CA GLY A 12 7.98 -13.06 -3.57
C GLY A 12 7.97 -11.75 -4.36
N ASN A 13 7.02 -11.55 -5.28
CA ASN A 13 6.95 -10.33 -6.09
C ASN A 13 6.74 -9.09 -5.23
N GLU A 14 7.50 -8.04 -5.49
CA GLU A 14 7.43 -6.77 -4.78
C GLU A 14 6.88 -5.68 -5.70
N THR A 15 6.10 -4.77 -5.13
CA THR A 15 5.67 -3.55 -5.81
C THR A 15 5.71 -2.39 -4.82
N ASP A 16 5.97 -1.18 -5.31
CA ASP A 16 6.01 -0.01 -4.44
C ASP A 16 4.60 0.35 -3.99
N VAL A 17 4.47 0.84 -2.74
CA VAL A 17 3.20 1.38 -2.27
C VAL A 17 2.87 2.64 -3.08
N PRO A 18 1.66 2.73 -3.68
CA PRO A 18 1.27 3.89 -4.48
C PRO A 18 1.42 5.20 -3.71
N VAL A 19 1.74 6.27 -4.44
CA VAL A 19 1.89 7.62 -3.88
C VAL A 19 0.60 8.39 -4.07
N CYS A 20 0.16 9.07 -3.01
CA CYS A 20 -0.95 10.01 -2.98
C CYS A 20 -0.47 11.32 -2.36
N CYS A 21 -0.73 12.46 -3.02
CA CYS A 21 -0.33 13.78 -2.52
C CYS A 21 1.18 13.88 -2.19
N GLU A 22 2.02 13.34 -3.09
CA GLU A 22 3.48 13.30 -2.97
C GLU A 22 4.03 12.46 -1.79
N GLN A 23 3.15 11.73 -1.10
CA GLN A 23 3.51 10.84 0.02
C GLN A 23 3.04 9.42 -0.30
N SER A 24 3.75 8.39 0.16
CA SER A 24 3.26 7.02 0.04
C SER A 24 1.95 6.86 0.81
N MET A 25 0.99 6.16 0.21
CA MET A 25 -0.28 5.85 0.88
C MET A 25 -0.05 5.09 2.19
N MET A 26 -0.90 5.35 3.17
CA MET A 26 -0.84 4.66 4.46
C MET A 26 -1.53 3.29 4.34
N VAL A 27 -0.90 2.23 4.85
CA VAL A 27 -1.55 0.92 4.93
C VAL A 27 -2.27 0.79 6.28
N LYS A 28 -3.59 0.62 6.26
CA LYS A 28 -4.40 0.43 7.47
C LYS A 28 -5.60 -0.47 7.18
N ASP A 29 -5.90 -1.39 8.10
CA ASP A 29 -7.09 -2.25 8.03
C ASP A 29 -7.25 -3.02 6.70
N ASN A 30 -6.13 -3.44 6.08
CA ASN A 30 -6.10 -4.08 4.76
C ASN A 30 -6.54 -3.19 3.58
N TYR A 31 -6.39 -1.87 3.72
CA TYR A 31 -6.57 -0.86 2.69
C TYR A 31 -5.35 0.06 2.59
N LEU A 32 -5.22 0.69 1.42
CA LEU A 32 -4.37 1.83 1.18
C LEU A 32 -5.19 3.11 1.37
N LEU A 33 -4.74 3.99 2.24
CA LEU A 33 -5.39 5.26 2.55
C LEU A 33 -4.63 6.39 1.88
N CYS A 34 -5.34 7.13 1.03
CA CYS A 34 -4.90 8.37 0.43
C CYS A 34 -5.42 9.52 1.31
N CYS A 35 -4.66 9.85 2.35
CA CYS A 35 -4.93 10.96 3.24
C CYS A 35 -4.12 12.18 2.78
N CYS A 36 -4.71 13.02 1.93
CA CYS A 36 -4.15 14.33 1.62
C CYS A 36 -4.36 15.29 2.81
N LYS A 37 -3.96 16.56 2.71
CA LYS A 37 -4.23 17.59 3.75
C LYS A 37 -5.73 17.90 3.97
N SER A 38 -6.63 17.11 3.38
CA SER A 38 -8.08 17.13 3.57
C SER A 38 -8.47 16.23 4.75
N GLU A 39 -9.57 16.55 5.43
CA GLU A 39 -10.09 15.72 6.53
C GLU A 39 -10.61 14.34 6.06
N GLU A 40 -10.86 14.18 4.76
CA GLU A 40 -11.32 12.93 4.16
C GLU A 40 -10.16 12.18 3.50
N CYS A 41 -9.99 10.91 3.89
CA CYS A 41 -9.06 9.97 3.25
C CYS A 41 -9.79 9.06 2.25
N GLY A 42 -9.24 8.92 1.06
CA GLY A 42 -9.72 7.93 0.09
C GLY A 42 -9.25 6.53 0.44
N TYR A 43 -10.13 5.53 0.36
CA TYR A 43 -9.81 4.12 0.59
C TYR A 43 -9.63 3.40 -0.74
N GLN A 44 -8.50 2.71 -0.88
CA GLN A 44 -8.25 1.81 -2.01
C GLN A 44 -7.90 0.41 -1.49
N PRO A 45 -8.37 -0.65 -2.16
CA PRO A 45 -8.00 -2.01 -1.77
C PRO A 45 -6.50 -2.22 -1.96
N ILE A 46 -5.90 -3.05 -1.10
CA ILE A 46 -4.54 -3.52 -1.33
C ILE A 46 -4.53 -4.40 -2.60
N PRO A 47 -3.59 -4.18 -3.54
CA PRO A 47 -3.41 -5.03 -4.71
C PRO A 47 -3.32 -6.51 -4.37
N GLU A 48 -3.91 -7.33 -5.24
CA GLU A 48 -3.85 -8.79 -5.14
C GLU A 48 -2.80 -9.37 -6.09
N CYS A 49 -2.07 -10.37 -5.61
CA CYS A 49 -1.12 -11.15 -6.39
C CYS A 49 -1.25 -12.62 -5.98
N CYS A 50 -1.25 -13.53 -6.96
CA CYS A 50 -1.48 -14.96 -6.73
C CYS A 50 -2.81 -15.27 -5.98
N GLY A 51 -3.84 -14.43 -6.16
CA GLY A 51 -5.16 -14.61 -5.55
C GLY A 51 -5.25 -14.22 -4.07
N GLN A 52 -4.24 -13.51 -3.55
CA GLN A 52 -4.22 -12.99 -2.18
C GLN A 52 -3.79 -11.53 -2.16
N LYS A 53 -4.28 -10.76 -1.19
CA LYS A 53 -3.80 -9.40 -0.94
C LYS A 53 -2.30 -9.43 -0.62
N MET A 54 -1.54 -8.53 -1.23
CA MET A 54 -0.11 -8.40 -0.93
C MET A 54 0.10 -7.86 0.49
N ASN A 55 1.23 -8.21 1.12
CA ASN A 55 1.58 -7.79 2.47
C ASN A 55 2.50 -6.58 2.48
N TYR A 56 2.29 -5.67 3.42
CA TYR A 56 3.12 -4.49 3.58
C TYR A 56 4.48 -4.86 4.19
N ILE A 57 5.55 -4.42 3.54
CA ILE A 57 6.94 -4.58 3.95
C ILE A 57 7.62 -3.19 3.92
N GLY A 58 7.38 -2.40 4.97
CA GLY A 58 8.03 -1.11 5.16
C GLY A 58 8.30 -0.87 6.64
N THR A 59 9.48 -1.29 7.10
CA THR A 59 10.05 -0.97 8.42
C THR A 59 11.23 -0.06 8.28
#